data_AF-A0A5C7VRW0-F1
#
_entry.id   AF-A0A5C7VRW0-F1
#
_cell.length_a   1.000
_cell.length_b   1.000
_cell.length_c   1.000
_cell.angle_alpha   90.00
_cell.angle_beta   90.00
_cell.angle_gamma   90.00
#
_symmetry.space_group_name_H-M   'P 1'
#
loop_
_entity.id
_entity.type
_entity.pdbx_description
1 polymer ?
#
loop_
_entity_poly.entity_id
_entity_poly.type
_entity_poly.pdbx_seq_one_letter_code
_entity_poly.pdbx_strand_id
1 'polypeptide(L)'
;MHEQDYALAQTQATQLEVSKVLRNTYGLLALTLAFSGLVAYVAMQMNAVYPNIFVVLIAFYGLFFATVKLRNSGWGLVTTFALTGFMGYTLGPILNHYLGMSNGGEVISSAFAMTALVFFGLSAYVLTTRKDMSFLGGFITAGFFVLLGASLASFFFQVSGLQLAISAGFVLFSSVCILFQTSAIIHGGERNYIMATISLYVSIYNLFVSLLQIFGIMGSDD
;
A
#
# COMPACT_ATOMS: atom_id res chain seq x y z
N MET A 1 -40.31 5.73 -24.19
CA MET A 1 -40.34 5.08 -22.86
C MET A 1 -39.21 4.06 -22.73
N HIS A 2 -39.02 3.12 -23.67
CA HIS A 2 -37.95 2.12 -23.57
C HIS A 2 -36.50 2.67 -23.45
N GLU A 3 -36.13 3.77 -24.12
CA GLU A 3 -34.76 4.33 -24.04
C GLU A 3 -34.38 4.91 -22.66
N GLN A 4 -35.36 5.46 -21.93
CA GLN A 4 -35.15 5.91 -20.55
C GLN A 4 -34.97 4.71 -19.60
N ASP A 5 -35.73 3.64 -19.81
CA ASP A 5 -35.60 2.41 -19.02
C ASP A 5 -34.23 1.73 -19.22
N TYR A 6 -33.69 1.74 -20.44
CA TYR A 6 -32.34 1.25 -20.73
C TYR A 6 -31.24 2.08 -20.04
N ALA A 7 -31.34 3.42 -20.07
CA ALA A 7 -30.37 4.29 -19.42
C ALA A 7 -30.36 4.15 -17.88
N LEU A 8 -31.55 3.97 -17.28
CA LEU A 8 -31.70 3.72 -15.84
C LEU A 8 -31.14 2.35 -15.44
N ALA A 9 -31.43 1.30 -16.22
CA ALA A 9 -30.90 -0.04 -16.00
C ALA A 9 -29.37 -0.09 -16.11
N GLN A 10 -28.77 0.63 -17.06
CA GLN A 10 -27.32 0.70 -17.25
C GLN A 10 -26.63 1.46 -16.10
N THR A 11 -27.25 2.53 -15.60
CA THR A 11 -26.76 3.29 -14.45
C THR A 11 -26.81 2.44 -13.17
N GLN A 12 -27.90 1.70 -12.94
CA GLN A 12 -28.02 0.78 -11.80
C GLN A 12 -27.02 -0.38 -11.88
N ALA A 13 -26.84 -0.99 -13.06
CA ALA A 13 -25.86 -2.05 -13.26
C ALA A 13 -24.43 -1.58 -12.94
N THR A 14 -24.06 -0.39 -13.40
CA THR A 14 -22.75 0.21 -13.12
C THR A 14 -22.54 0.48 -11.63
N GLN A 15 -23.56 0.99 -10.94
CA GLN A 15 -23.51 1.24 -9.48
C GLN A 15 -23.36 -0.06 -8.68
N LEU A 16 -24.04 -1.13 -9.10
CA LEU A 16 -23.93 -2.45 -8.47
C LEU A 16 -22.53 -3.06 -8.66
N GLU A 17 -21.94 -2.92 -9.85
CA GLU A 17 -20.57 -3.37 -10.12
C GLU A 17 -19.55 -2.62 -9.26
N VAL A 18 -19.62 -1.28 -9.21
CA VAL A 18 -18.73 -0.45 -8.38
C VAL A 18 -18.83 -0.84 -6.90
N SER A 19 -20.05 -1.01 -6.39
CA SER A 19 -20.27 -1.38 -4.99
C SER A 19 -19.70 -2.77 -4.66
N LYS A 20 -19.79 -3.71 -5.60
CA LYS A 20 -19.22 -5.05 -5.48
C LYS A 20 -17.69 -5.02 -5.47
N VAL A 21 -17.07 -4.25 -6.36
CA VAL A 21 -15.61 -4.08 -6.40
C VAL A 21 -15.13 -3.44 -5.10
N LEU A 22 -15.76 -2.37 -4.63
CA LEU A 22 -15.45 -1.74 -3.34
C LEU A 22 -15.44 -2.75 -2.19
N ARG A 23 -16.55 -3.46 -1.98
CA ARG A 23 -16.67 -4.40 -0.87
C ARG A 23 -15.62 -5.51 -0.95
N ASN A 24 -15.39 -6.05 -2.14
CA ASN A 24 -14.42 -7.12 -2.35
C ASN A 24 -12.99 -6.62 -2.18
N THR A 25 -12.67 -5.42 -2.67
CA THR A 25 -11.35 -4.80 -2.52
C THR A 25 -11.01 -4.57 -1.06
N TYR A 26 -11.90 -3.91 -0.29
CA TYR A 26 -11.66 -3.63 1.12
C TYR A 26 -11.69 -4.90 1.98
N GLY A 27 -12.54 -5.87 1.66
CA GLY A 27 -12.56 -7.18 2.31
C GLY A 27 -11.26 -7.95 2.10
N LEU A 28 -10.79 -8.03 0.85
CA LEU A 28 -9.52 -8.68 0.53
C LEU A 28 -8.34 -7.92 1.12
N LEU A 29 -8.36 -6.59 1.08
CA LEU A 29 -7.33 -5.74 1.67
C LEU A 29 -7.17 -6.01 3.16
N ALA A 30 -8.28 -6.01 3.91
CA ALA A 30 -8.26 -6.31 5.35
C ALA A 30 -7.68 -7.69 5.64
N LEU A 31 -8.07 -8.72 4.88
CA LEU A 31 -7.52 -10.07 5.02
C LEU A 31 -6.03 -10.12 4.70
N THR A 32 -5.58 -9.45 3.63
CA THR A 32 -4.16 -9.42 3.25
C THR A 32 -3.30 -8.66 4.25
N LEU A 33 -3.80 -7.57 4.86
CA LEU A 33 -3.12 -6.84 5.92
C LEU A 33 -3.03 -7.67 7.20
N ALA A 34 -4.12 -8.33 7.61
CA ALA A 34 -4.12 -9.22 8.75
C ALA A 34 -3.14 -10.40 8.55
N PHE A 35 -3.16 -11.01 7.36
CA PHE A 35 -2.23 -12.08 7.00
C PHE A 35 -0.78 -11.59 7.01
N SER A 36 -0.50 -10.44 6.38
CA SER A 36 0.83 -9.82 6.36
C SER A 36 1.32 -9.50 7.78
N GLY A 37 0.45 -9.01 8.66
CA GLY A 37 0.77 -8.74 10.06
C GLY A 37 1.09 -10.02 10.84
N LEU A 38 0.31 -11.09 10.64
CA LEU A 38 0.60 -12.40 11.23
C LEU A 38 1.94 -12.96 10.74
N VAL A 39 2.21 -12.88 9.44
CA VAL A 39 3.50 -13.33 8.88
C VAL A 39 4.66 -12.49 9.41
N ALA A 40 4.49 -11.17 9.53
CA ALA A 40 5.49 -10.29 10.12
C ALA A 40 5.77 -10.68 11.58
N TYR A 41 4.72 -10.92 12.38
CA TYR A 41 4.86 -11.37 13.76
C TYR A 41 5.58 -12.72 13.89
N VAL A 42 5.23 -13.69 13.04
CA VAL A 42 5.92 -14.99 13.00
C VAL A 42 7.38 -14.83 12.58
N ALA A 43 7.66 -14.00 11.57
CA ALA A 43 9.02 -13.69 11.12
C ALA A 43 9.86 -13.02 12.23
N MET A 44 9.25 -12.14 13.03
CA MET A 44 9.90 -11.53 14.20
C MET A 44 10.30 -12.58 15.24
N GLN A 45 9.36 -13.47 15.61
CA GLN A 45 9.61 -14.54 16.59
C GLN A 45 10.69 -15.52 16.14
N MET A 46 10.72 -15.86 14.85
CA MET A 46 11.75 -16.74 14.28
C MET A 46 13.10 -16.06 14.12
N ASN A 47 13.24 -14.77 14.46
CA ASN A 47 14.43 -13.96 14.17
C ASN A 47 14.89 -14.14 12.71
N ALA A 48 13.92 -14.07 11.79
CA ALA A 48 14.20 -14.25 10.37
C ALA A 48 15.28 -13.27 9.92
N VAL A 49 16.29 -13.78 9.22
CA VAL A 49 17.33 -12.95 8.62
C VAL A 49 16.73 -12.25 7.39
N TYR A 50 17.01 -10.96 7.23
CA TYR A 50 16.58 -10.22 6.05
C TYR A 50 17.16 -10.88 4.79
N PRO A 51 16.30 -11.34 3.84
CA PRO A 51 16.78 -11.95 2.61
C PRO A 51 17.66 -10.98 1.82
N ASN A 52 18.61 -11.51 1.05
CA ASN A 52 19.41 -10.69 0.15
C ASN A 52 18.51 -9.79 -0.73
N ILE A 53 18.91 -8.54 -0.94
CA ILE A 53 18.11 -7.55 -1.70
C ILE A 53 17.68 -8.07 -3.07
N PHE A 54 18.52 -8.87 -3.74
CA PHE A 54 18.19 -9.50 -5.02
C PHE A 54 17.05 -10.52 -4.90
N VAL A 55 16.99 -11.30 -3.82
CA VAL A 55 15.90 -12.23 -3.54
C VAL A 55 14.61 -11.46 -3.30
N VAL A 56 14.67 -10.37 -2.54
CA VAL A 56 13.52 -9.49 -2.29
C VAL A 56 12.98 -8.90 -3.59
N LEU A 57 13.85 -8.35 -4.44
CA LEU A 57 13.45 -7.77 -5.72
C LEU A 57 12.87 -8.84 -6.66
N ILE A 58 13.55 -9.96 -6.84
CA ILE A 58 13.09 -11.03 -7.75
C ILE A 58 11.76 -11.61 -7.27
N ALA A 59 11.62 -11.88 -5.97
CA ALA A 59 10.39 -12.43 -5.40
C ALA A 59 9.24 -11.42 -5.50
N PHE A 60 9.47 -10.15 -5.15
CA PHE A 60 8.47 -9.09 -5.24
C PHE A 60 7.97 -8.91 -6.67
N TYR A 61 8.88 -8.65 -7.62
CA TYR A 61 8.50 -8.42 -9.02
C TYR A 61 7.97 -9.69 -9.69
N GLY A 62 8.50 -10.87 -9.34
CA GLY A 62 8.01 -12.16 -9.82
C GLY A 62 6.59 -12.44 -9.35
N LEU A 63 6.29 -12.26 -8.06
CA LEU A 63 4.94 -12.43 -7.49
C LEU A 63 3.98 -11.34 -7.98
N PHE A 64 4.45 -10.11 -8.14
CA PHE A 64 3.65 -9.02 -8.71
C PHE A 64 3.24 -9.35 -10.14
N PHE A 65 4.18 -9.76 -11.00
CA PHE A 65 3.88 -10.15 -12.38
C PHE A 65 2.98 -11.39 -12.44
N ALA A 66 3.22 -12.39 -11.60
CA ALA A 66 2.36 -13.56 -11.49
C ALA A 66 0.92 -13.15 -11.12
N THR A 67 0.76 -12.21 -10.19
CA THR A 67 -0.56 -11.73 -9.79
C THR A 67 -1.23 -10.91 -10.88
N VAL A 68 -0.46 -10.07 -11.60
CA VAL A 68 -0.98 -9.34 -12.77
C VAL A 68 -1.49 -10.31 -13.83
N LYS A 69 -0.76 -11.39 -14.08
CA LYS A 69 -1.13 -12.43 -15.06
C LYS A 69 -2.35 -13.24 -14.61
N LEU A 70 -2.46 -13.53 -13.31
CA LEU A 70 -3.51 -14.39 -12.73
C LEU A 70 -4.71 -13.62 -12.18
N ARG A 71 -4.75 -12.29 -12.32
CA ARG A 71 -5.78 -11.39 -11.78
C ARG A 71 -7.22 -11.69 -12.20
N ASN A 72 -7.41 -12.45 -13.27
CA ASN A 72 -8.73 -12.80 -13.81
C ASN A 72 -9.18 -14.22 -13.38
N SER A 73 -8.43 -14.89 -12.50
CA SER A 73 -8.71 -16.25 -12.03
C SER A 73 -8.66 -16.32 -10.50
N GLY A 74 -9.23 -17.37 -9.90
CA GLY A 74 -9.14 -17.64 -8.46
C GLY A 74 -7.68 -17.77 -7.97
N TRP A 75 -6.76 -18.16 -8.85
CA TRP A 75 -5.32 -18.16 -8.60
C TRP A 75 -4.75 -16.77 -8.28
N GLY A 76 -5.37 -15.69 -8.79
CA GLY A 76 -4.96 -14.33 -8.46
C GLY A 76 -5.11 -14.01 -6.98
N LEU A 77 -6.05 -14.65 -6.28
CA LEU A 77 -6.20 -14.51 -4.83
C LEU A 77 -5.01 -15.12 -4.10
N VAL A 78 -4.62 -16.34 -4.48
CA VAL A 78 -3.48 -17.06 -3.91
C VAL A 78 -2.19 -16.28 -4.10
N THR A 79 -1.95 -15.75 -5.31
CA THR A 79 -0.74 -14.95 -5.58
C THR A 79 -0.76 -13.60 -4.86
N THR A 80 -1.94 -13.01 -4.64
CA THR A 80 -2.08 -11.81 -3.80
C THR A 80 -1.64 -12.11 -2.37
N PHE A 81 -2.15 -13.17 -1.76
CA PHE A 81 -1.72 -13.59 -0.41
C PHE A 81 -0.24 -13.96 -0.38
N ALA A 82 0.28 -14.62 -1.40
CA ALA A 82 1.72 -14.92 -1.49
C ALA A 82 2.56 -13.64 -1.54
N LEU A 83 2.15 -12.64 -2.33
CA LEU A 83 2.81 -11.34 -2.42
C LEU A 83 2.76 -10.59 -1.08
N THR A 84 1.58 -10.47 -0.46
CA THR A 84 1.43 -9.74 0.80
C THR A 84 2.06 -10.49 1.97
N GLY A 85 2.04 -11.82 1.96
CA GLY A 85 2.77 -12.66 2.91
C GLY A 85 4.28 -12.48 2.78
N PHE A 86 4.80 -12.45 1.56
CA PHE A 86 6.22 -12.18 1.31
C PHE A 86 6.62 -10.79 1.82
N MET A 87 5.82 -9.76 1.55
CA MET A 87 6.07 -8.42 2.10
C MET A 87 6.00 -8.39 3.63
N GLY A 88 5.03 -9.07 4.23
CA GLY A 88 4.96 -9.25 5.69
C GLY A 88 6.19 -9.96 6.26
N TYR A 89 6.70 -10.98 5.58
CA TYR A 89 7.93 -11.67 5.96
C TYR A 89 9.13 -10.73 5.93
N THR A 90 9.28 -9.92 4.87
CA THR A 90 10.36 -8.92 4.78
C THR A 90 10.22 -7.79 5.80
N LEU A 91 8.99 -7.53 6.28
CA LEU A 91 8.73 -6.54 7.31
C LEU A 91 9.20 -7.02 8.69
N GLY A 92 9.15 -8.33 8.98
CA GLY A 92 9.56 -8.88 10.27
C GLY A 92 10.96 -8.47 10.74
N PRO A 93 12.02 -8.67 9.93
CA PRO A 93 13.38 -8.23 10.27
C PRO A 93 13.49 -6.71 10.45
N ILE A 94 12.74 -5.93 9.66
CA ILE A 94 12.69 -4.46 9.80
C ILE A 94 12.11 -4.10 11.18
N LEU A 95 11.00 -4.72 11.57
CA LEU A 95 10.39 -4.51 12.89
C LEU A 95 11.33 -4.93 14.03
N ASN A 96 12.06 -6.04 13.89
CA ASN A 96 13.06 -6.47 14.88
C ASN A 96 14.19 -5.45 15.04
N HIS A 97 14.63 -4.80 13.96
CA HIS A 97 15.62 -3.73 14.04
C HIS A 97 15.12 -2.56 14.90
N TYR A 98 13.89 -2.11 14.69
CA TYR A 98 13.29 -1.05 15.50
C TYR A 98 13.01 -1.47 16.93
N LEU A 99 12.58 -2.71 17.18
CA LEU A 99 12.40 -3.24 18.54
C LEU A 99 13.69 -3.31 19.36
N GLY A 100 14.85 -3.35 18.70
CA GLY A 100 16.15 -3.25 19.36
C GLY A 100 16.46 -1.85 19.93
N MET A 101 15.68 -0.83 19.56
CA MET A 101 15.79 0.53 20.08
C MET A 101 15.03 0.70 21.39
N SER A 102 15.46 1.61 22.25
CA SER A 102 14.85 1.90 23.55
C SER A 102 13.33 2.16 23.48
N ASN A 103 12.87 2.81 22.41
CA ASN A 103 11.46 3.16 22.20
C ASN A 103 10.80 2.38 21.04
N GLY A 104 11.37 1.24 20.64
CA GLY A 104 10.97 0.51 19.42
C GLY A 104 9.50 0.11 19.33
N GLY A 105 8.92 -0.36 20.45
CA GLY A 105 7.52 -0.74 20.50
C GLY A 105 6.57 0.44 20.29
N GLU A 106 6.90 1.59 20.86
CA GLU A 106 6.13 2.83 20.72
C GLU A 106 6.20 3.35 19.28
N VAL A 107 7.39 3.35 18.67
CA VAL A 107 7.62 3.73 17.26
C VAL A 107 6.78 2.88 16.30
N ILE A 108 6.73 1.56 16.50
CA ILE A 108 5.93 0.66 15.67
C ILE A 108 4.43 0.93 15.84
N SER A 109 3.97 1.06 17.09
CA SER A 109 2.55 1.28 17.38
C SER A 109 2.04 2.63 16.85
N SER A 110 2.85 3.68 16.98
CA SER A 110 2.54 5.02 16.47
C SER A 110 2.55 5.06 14.94
N ALA A 111 3.52 4.43 14.28
CA ALA A 111 3.55 4.28 12.83
C ALA A 111 2.32 3.55 12.31
N PHE A 112 1.91 2.46 12.98
CA PHE A 112 0.72 1.70 12.61
C PHE A 112 -0.56 2.52 12.80
N ALA A 113 -0.71 3.18 13.94
CA ALA A 113 -1.87 4.01 14.25
C ALA A 113 -2.01 5.18 13.27
N MET A 114 -0.92 5.86 12.95
CA MET A 114 -0.92 6.96 11.98
C MET A 114 -1.19 6.46 10.56
N THR A 115 -0.65 5.31 10.16
CA THR A 115 -0.96 4.68 8.87
C THR A 115 -2.45 4.38 8.75
N ALA A 116 -3.04 3.79 9.80
CA ALA A 116 -4.47 3.50 9.84
C ALA A 116 -5.29 4.80 9.73
N LEU A 117 -4.95 5.82 10.51
CA LEU A 117 -5.62 7.12 10.49
C LEU A 117 -5.59 7.73 9.08
N VAL A 118 -4.41 7.79 8.45
CA VAL A 118 -4.25 8.36 7.11
C VAL A 118 -5.01 7.54 6.08
N PHE A 119 -4.87 6.22 6.07
CA PHE A 119 -5.56 5.35 5.11
C PHE A 119 -7.09 5.46 5.24
N PHE A 120 -7.63 5.31 6.45
CA PHE A 120 -9.07 5.39 6.68
C PHE A 120 -9.60 6.81 6.44
N GLY A 121 -8.87 7.84 6.87
CA GLY A 121 -9.25 9.23 6.67
C GLY A 121 -9.33 9.61 5.18
N LEU A 122 -8.29 9.28 4.41
CA LEU A 122 -8.25 9.56 2.97
C LEU A 122 -9.27 8.70 2.20
N SER A 123 -9.39 7.42 2.55
CA SER A 123 -10.41 6.55 1.95
C SER A 123 -11.82 7.09 2.22
N ALA A 124 -12.14 7.41 3.48
CA ALA A 124 -13.46 7.93 3.87
C ALA A 124 -13.75 9.27 3.19
N TYR A 125 -12.76 10.14 3.06
CA TYR A 125 -12.89 11.41 2.33
C TYR A 125 -13.32 11.18 0.88
N VAL A 126 -12.65 10.30 0.14
CA VAL A 126 -12.99 10.02 -1.26
C VAL A 126 -14.33 9.29 -1.39
N LEU A 127 -14.59 8.33 -0.52
CA LEU A 127 -15.85 7.57 -0.52
C LEU A 127 -17.06 8.49 -0.25
N THR A 128 -16.90 9.49 0.63
CA THR A 128 -17.96 10.45 0.98
C THR A 128 -18.11 11.54 -0.07
N THR A 129 -17.00 12.15 -0.50
CA THR A 129 -17.03 13.28 -1.45
C THR A 129 -17.28 12.84 -2.89
N ARG A 130 -17.02 11.57 -3.21
CA ARG A 130 -17.10 11.01 -4.57
C ARG A 130 -16.34 11.84 -5.61
N LYS A 131 -15.27 12.53 -5.19
CA LYS A 131 -14.51 13.43 -6.06
C LYS A 131 -13.58 12.64 -7.00
N ASP A 132 -13.59 12.99 -8.27
CA ASP A 132 -12.67 12.44 -9.26
C ASP A 132 -11.25 12.96 -9.01
N MET A 133 -10.34 12.03 -8.74
CA MET A 133 -8.92 12.27 -8.46
C MET A 133 -8.02 11.85 -9.62
N SER A 134 -8.57 11.60 -10.81
CA SER A 134 -7.81 11.19 -11.99
C SER A 134 -6.67 12.16 -12.35
N PHE A 135 -6.81 13.45 -12.02
CA PHE A 135 -5.76 14.46 -12.19
C PHE A 135 -4.47 14.16 -11.41
N LEU A 136 -4.51 13.33 -10.36
CA LEU A 136 -3.33 12.93 -9.59
C LEU A 136 -2.45 11.95 -10.37
N GLY A 137 -2.93 11.33 -11.46
CA GLY A 137 -2.14 10.35 -12.23
C GLY A 137 -0.83 10.92 -12.77
N GLY A 138 -0.83 12.17 -13.24
CA GLY A 138 0.39 12.87 -13.66
C GLY A 138 1.35 13.14 -12.50
N PHE A 139 0.82 13.52 -11.34
CA PHE A 139 1.61 13.73 -10.13
C PHE A 139 2.21 12.43 -9.59
N ILE A 140 1.47 11.31 -9.63
CA ILE A 140 1.98 9.98 -9.26
C ILE A 140 3.13 9.59 -10.18
N THR A 141 2.99 9.81 -11.49
CA THR A 141 4.05 9.48 -12.44
C THR A 141 5.31 10.31 -12.18
N ALA A 142 5.17 11.62 -12.02
CA ALA A 142 6.30 12.50 -11.71
C ALA A 142 6.93 12.18 -10.35
N GLY A 143 6.11 12.01 -9.31
CA GLY A 143 6.54 11.69 -7.95
C GLY A 143 7.31 10.37 -7.87
N PHE A 144 6.91 9.37 -8.66
CA PHE A 144 7.64 8.11 -8.76
C PHE A 144 9.08 8.31 -9.23
N PHE A 145 9.30 9.06 -10.32
CA PHE A 145 10.65 9.33 -10.83
C PHE A 145 11.46 10.20 -9.88
N VAL A 146 10.84 11.20 -9.24
CA VAL A 146 11.50 12.06 -8.26
C VAL A 146 11.96 11.24 -7.05
N LEU A 147 11.08 10.42 -6.47
CA LEU A 147 11.43 9.58 -5.31
C LEU A 147 12.44 8.49 -5.67
N LEU A 148 12.36 7.92 -6.87
CA LEU A 148 13.34 6.96 -7.35
C LEU A 148 14.73 7.61 -7.49
N GLY A 149 14.80 8.81 -8.06
CA GLY A 149 16.04 9.59 -8.14
C GLY A 149 16.59 9.97 -6.76
N ALA A 150 15.73 10.41 -5.84
CA ALA A 150 16.12 10.74 -4.46
C ALA A 150 16.62 9.51 -3.70
N SER A 151 15.98 8.35 -3.89
CA SER A 151 16.40 7.08 -3.29
C SER A 151 17.77 6.65 -3.81
N LEU A 152 18.02 6.79 -5.12
CA LEU A 152 19.34 6.53 -5.72
C LEU A 152 20.41 7.49 -5.18
N ALA A 153 20.10 8.78 -5.06
CA ALA A 153 21.01 9.76 -4.49
C ALA A 153 21.33 9.47 -3.02
N SER A 154 20.36 8.96 -2.25
CA SER A 154 20.55 8.58 -0.84
C SER A 154 21.68 7.57 -0.65
N PHE A 155 21.87 6.62 -1.57
CA PHE A 155 22.95 5.64 -1.51
C PHE A 155 24.36 6.28 -1.58
N PHE A 156 24.50 7.40 -2.30
CA PHE A 156 25.79 8.08 -2.46
C PHE A 156 26.09 9.07 -1.33
N PHE A 157 25.07 9.80 -0.87
CA PHE A 157 25.27 10.91 0.08
C PHE A 157 25.05 10.51 1.56
N GLN A 158 24.24 9.48 1.85
CA GLN A 158 24.00 8.92 3.20
C GLN A 158 23.78 9.95 4.32
N VAL A 159 23.12 11.07 4.02
CA VAL A 159 22.81 12.12 5.02
C VAL A 159 21.46 11.84 5.68
N SER A 160 21.40 11.82 7.02
CA SER A 160 20.17 11.54 7.77
C SER A 160 19.00 12.47 7.40
N GLY A 161 19.28 13.76 7.18
CA GLY A 161 18.26 14.72 6.73
C GLY A 161 17.67 14.41 5.35
N LEU A 162 18.45 13.85 4.43
CA LEU A 162 17.96 13.40 3.12
C LEU A 162 17.06 12.18 3.27
N GLN A 163 17.40 11.25 4.16
CA GLN A 163 16.62 10.05 4.43
C GLN A 163 15.25 10.38 5.06
N LEU A 164 15.21 11.36 5.96
CA LEU A 164 13.97 11.89 6.51
C LEU A 164 13.10 12.54 5.42
N ALA A 165 13.70 13.37 4.56
CA ALA A 165 13.00 14.01 3.44
C ALA A 165 12.42 12.99 2.44
N ILE A 166 13.16 11.92 2.14
CA ILE A 166 12.69 10.82 1.29
C ILE A 166 11.49 10.12 1.94
N SER A 167 11.59 9.82 3.23
CA SER A 167 10.51 9.16 3.98
C SER A 167 9.24 10.02 3.98
N ALA A 168 9.36 11.33 4.25
CA ALA A 168 8.24 12.26 4.16
C ALA A 168 7.65 12.34 2.73
N GLY A 169 8.51 12.31 1.72
CA GLY A 169 8.10 12.22 0.32
C GLY A 169 7.28 10.95 0.03
N PHE A 170 7.71 9.78 0.51
CA PHE A 170 6.96 8.53 0.37
C PHE A 170 5.65 8.51 1.15
N VAL A 171 5.56 9.17 2.31
CA VAL A 171 4.30 9.35 3.05
C VAL A 171 3.27 10.11 2.21
N LEU A 172 3.68 11.25 1.62
CA LEU A 172 2.80 12.05 0.76
C LEU A 172 2.44 11.30 -0.53
N PHE A 173 3.41 10.66 -1.16
CA PHE A 173 3.21 9.88 -2.37
C PHE A 173 2.22 8.73 -2.16
N SER A 174 2.39 7.98 -1.06
CA SER A 174 1.50 6.87 -0.71
C SER A 174 0.08 7.37 -0.39
N SER A 175 -0.03 8.50 0.28
CA SER A 175 -1.31 9.18 0.56
C SER A 175 -2.05 9.56 -0.72
N VAL A 176 -1.32 10.14 -1.69
CA VAL A 176 -1.85 10.46 -3.03
C VAL A 176 -2.28 9.20 -3.77
N CYS A 177 -1.49 8.12 -3.71
CA CYS A 177 -1.85 6.84 -4.32
C CYS A 177 -3.14 6.26 -3.73
N ILE A 178 -3.34 6.33 -2.41
CA ILE A 178 -4.58 5.91 -1.74
C ILE A 178 -5.77 6.73 -2.24
N LEU A 179 -5.64 8.05 -2.32
CA LEU A 179 -6.70 8.93 -2.84
C LEU A 179 -7.07 8.58 -4.28
N PHE A 180 -6.05 8.46 -5.15
CA PHE A 180 -6.23 8.12 -6.56
C PHE A 180 -6.87 6.75 -6.73
N GLN A 181 -6.36 5.73 -6.06
CA GLN A 181 -6.85 4.36 -6.19
C GLN A 181 -8.27 4.21 -5.64
N THR A 182 -8.57 4.84 -4.50
CA THR A 182 -9.94 4.86 -3.95
C THR A 182 -10.90 5.54 -4.94
N SER A 183 -10.48 6.66 -5.53
CA SER A 183 -11.26 7.39 -6.54
C SER A 183 -11.47 6.56 -7.81
N ALA A 184 -10.45 5.87 -8.29
CA ALA A 184 -10.54 5.00 -9.47
C ALA A 184 -11.55 3.86 -9.27
N ILE A 185 -11.64 3.29 -8.06
CA ILE A 185 -12.62 2.24 -7.76
C ILE A 185 -14.04 2.81 -7.78
N ILE A 186 -14.29 3.95 -7.12
CA ILE A 186 -15.65 4.53 -7.03
C ILE A 186 -16.19 5.06 -8.37
N HIS A 187 -15.30 5.45 -9.30
CA HIS A 187 -15.68 5.92 -10.64
C HIS A 187 -15.67 4.82 -11.70
N GLY A 188 -15.41 3.56 -11.30
CA GLY A 188 -15.37 2.43 -12.23
C GLY A 188 -14.15 2.41 -13.18
N GLY A 189 -13.14 3.23 -12.90
CA GLY A 189 -11.84 3.22 -13.58
C GLY A 189 -11.03 1.97 -13.24
N GLU A 190 -11.22 1.41 -12.04
CA GLU A 190 -10.74 0.07 -11.71
C GLU A 190 -11.86 -0.93 -11.41
N ARG A 191 -11.93 -1.98 -12.23
CA ARG A 191 -12.95 -3.03 -12.15
C ARG A 191 -12.42 -4.33 -11.54
N ASN A 192 -11.11 -4.46 -11.43
CA ASN A 192 -10.49 -5.65 -10.87
C ASN A 192 -10.14 -5.41 -9.39
N TYR A 193 -10.91 -6.04 -8.50
CA TYR A 193 -10.70 -5.90 -7.06
C TYR A 193 -9.33 -6.42 -6.59
N ILE A 194 -8.74 -7.42 -7.27
CA ILE A 194 -7.40 -7.94 -6.93
C ILE A 194 -6.35 -6.85 -7.18
N MET A 195 -6.39 -6.20 -8.35
CA MET A 195 -5.47 -5.11 -8.67
C MET A 195 -5.64 -3.92 -7.73
N ALA A 196 -6.90 -3.53 -7.49
CA ALA A 196 -7.22 -2.47 -6.55
C ALA A 196 -6.70 -2.77 -5.14
N THR A 197 -6.83 -4.02 -4.67
CA THR A 197 -6.30 -4.45 -3.38
C THR A 197 -4.78 -4.36 -3.33
N ILE A 198 -4.07 -4.84 -4.36
CA ILE A 198 -2.60 -4.80 -4.38
C ILE A 198 -2.11 -3.35 -4.38
N SER A 199 -2.67 -2.49 -5.23
CA SER A 199 -2.28 -1.08 -5.27
C SER A 199 -2.49 -0.38 -3.92
N LEU A 200 -3.65 -0.61 -3.27
CA LEU A 200 -3.90 -0.07 -1.93
C LEU A 200 -2.96 -0.68 -0.89
N TYR A 201 -2.72 -1.99 -0.92
CA TYR A 201 -1.81 -2.68 -0.02
C TYR A 201 -0.38 -2.14 -0.13
N VAL A 202 0.17 -2.02 -1.35
CA VAL A 202 1.51 -1.46 -1.57
C VAL A 202 1.59 -0.01 -1.08
N SER A 203 0.56 0.79 -1.30
CA SER A 203 0.51 2.16 -0.79
C SER A 203 0.50 2.20 0.74
N ILE A 204 -0.28 1.34 1.40
CA ILE A 204 -0.31 1.23 2.87
C ILE A 204 1.01 0.72 3.42
N TYR A 205 1.62 -0.28 2.78
CA TYR A 205 2.93 -0.83 3.16
C TYR A 205 4.01 0.25 3.10
N ASN A 206 4.08 1.00 1.99
CA ASN A 206 5.04 2.09 1.83
C ASN A 206 4.80 3.22 2.83
N LEU A 207 3.53 3.57 3.07
CA LEU A 207 3.16 4.56 4.07
C LEU A 207 3.63 4.12 5.47
N PHE A 208 3.39 2.87 5.84
CA PHE A 208 3.81 2.31 7.13
C PHE A 208 5.32 2.32 7.30
N VAL A 209 6.07 1.78 6.33
CA VAL A 209 7.54 1.74 6.39
C VAL A 209 8.14 3.15 6.45
N SER A 210 7.57 4.10 5.71
CA SER A 210 8.06 5.49 5.71
C SER A 210 7.77 6.20 7.02
N LEU A 211 6.60 5.99 7.63
CA LEU A 211 6.27 6.51 8.95
C LEU A 211 7.13 5.87 10.05
N LEU A 212 7.37 4.56 9.95
CA LEU A 212 8.27 3.84 10.84
C LEU A 212 9.68 4.42 10.77
N GLN A 213 10.16 4.76 9.58
CA GLN A 213 11.45 5.39 9.38
C GLN A 213 11.51 6.81 9.95
N ILE A 214 10.47 7.63 9.75
CA ILE A 214 10.38 8.98 10.33
C ILE A 214 10.43 8.92 11.85
N PHE A 215 9.56 8.11 12.46
CA PHE A 215 9.50 7.97 13.92
C PHE A 215 10.72 7.29 14.52
N GLY A 216 11.32 6.36 13.78
CA GLY A 216 12.56 5.73 14.19
C GLY A 216 13.72 6.71 14.26
N ILE A 217 13.87 7.60 13.26
CA ILE A 217 14.91 8.63 13.25
C ILE A 217 14.66 9.69 14.35
N MET A 218 13.41 10.15 14.49
CA MET A 218 13.07 11.12 15.55
C MET A 218 13.25 10.53 16.95
N GLY A 219 12.95 9.25 17.14
CA GLY A 219 13.09 8.57 18.43
C GLY A 219 14.52 8.12 18.75
N SER A 220 15.48 8.27 17.83
CA SER A 220 16.90 7.97 18.07
C SER A 220 17.76 9.20 18.40
N ASP A 221 17.23 10.41 18.19
CA ASP A 221 17.94 11.68 18.42
C ASP A 221 17.80 12.22 19.86
N ASP A 222 17.15 11.47 20.75
CA ASP A 222 17.10 11.68 22.21
C ASP A 222 17.99 10.66 22.95
#